data_AF-X0GPH2-F1
#
_entry.id   AF-X0GPH2-F1
#
_cell.length_a   1.000
_cell.length_b   1.000
_cell.length_c   1.000
_cell.angle_alpha   90.00
_cell.angle_beta   90.00
_cell.angle_gamma   90.00
#
_symmetry.space_group_name_H-M   'P 1'
#
loop_
_entity.id
_entity.type
_entity.pdbx_description
1 polymer ?
#
loop_
_entity_poly.entity_id
_entity_poly.type
_entity_poly.pdbx_seq_one_letter_code
_entity_poly.pdbx_strand_id
1 'polypeptide(L)'
;MTLIETLCRKMACYTNFDEFGRPLETKNSGYDNWAEWIKKESLLRLFYSVWILDCQHSCFWAGPGIITLDCLQLPAPSHPSLWEASSQEAWLKNQNTSSYNALPFRSVLLEFYRTQKILSPDPFNILLLNIGVKYHAEKLHRAPIYLTILQEHAEALPSTKLSGAVQSLSHLLSMFIYLPVRELYAFTGWRVSSSQRAINNTKLRTWIQSKTEARASLMHACKAWSMIRNRKTGSQHETMGFLLATVMIWAWIELGKRPEVEDLNLLVTVRLDQVTDILKAWITQNNDSRLYLGGMGCLWEEGASRRLIHESTKTLEGLDWPLAQALALNLREHYKSYPDKALQG
;
A
#
# COMPACT_ATOMS: atom_id res chain seq x y z
N MET A 1 -9.35 4.18 20.72
CA MET A 1 -10.22 4.83 19.71
C MET A 1 -10.63 6.24 20.12
N THR A 2 -11.23 6.44 21.31
CA THR A 2 -11.71 7.76 21.81
C THR A 2 -10.67 8.87 21.78
N LEU A 3 -9.40 8.58 22.09
CA LEU A 3 -8.31 9.57 22.05
C LEU A 3 -8.00 10.07 20.64
N ILE A 4 -7.93 9.17 19.65
CA ILE A 4 -7.63 9.54 18.25
C ILE A 4 -8.78 10.35 17.67
N GLU A 5 -10.03 9.93 17.89
CA GLU A 5 -11.20 10.71 17.47
C GLU A 5 -11.25 12.09 18.12
N THR A 6 -10.94 12.17 19.42
CA THR A 6 -10.92 13.45 20.15
C THR A 6 -9.82 14.36 19.64
N LEU A 7 -8.64 13.81 19.31
CA LEU A 7 -7.56 14.56 18.69
C LEU A 7 -7.93 15.02 17.28
N CYS A 8 -8.60 14.18 16.48
CA CYS A 8 -9.08 14.54 15.14
C CYS A 8 -10.12 15.66 15.19
N ARG A 9 -11.11 15.56 16.09
CA ARG A 9 -12.10 16.62 16.30
C ARG A 9 -11.46 17.93 16.80
N LYS A 10 -10.51 17.85 17.73
CA LYS A 10 -9.74 19.03 18.16
C LYS A 10 -8.94 19.64 17.02
N MET A 11 -8.28 18.84 16.18
CA MET A 11 -7.52 19.34 15.03
C MET A 11 -8.41 20.09 14.03
N ALA A 12 -9.63 19.60 13.78
CA ALA A 12 -10.59 20.29 12.91
C ALA A 12 -10.88 21.72 13.41
N CYS A 13 -11.17 21.87 14.71
CA CYS A 13 -11.42 23.17 15.32
C CYS A 13 -10.24 24.15 15.20
N TYR A 14 -8.98 23.67 15.23
CA TYR A 14 -7.79 24.52 15.12
C TYR A 14 -7.47 24.99 13.70
N THR A 15 -7.99 24.30 12.68
CA THR A 15 -7.71 24.64 11.27
C THR A 15 -8.60 25.75 10.69
N ASN A 16 -9.40 26.44 11.52
CA ASN A 16 -10.49 27.33 11.10
C ASN A 16 -11.58 26.58 10.31
N PHE A 17 -11.84 25.32 10.65
CA PHE A 17 -12.95 24.56 10.10
C PHE A 17 -13.91 24.19 11.23
N ASP A 18 -15.21 24.27 10.96
CA ASP A 18 -16.21 23.78 11.90
C ASP A 18 -16.16 22.25 11.99
N GLU A 19 -16.95 21.67 12.89
CA GLU A 19 -17.06 20.21 13.07
C GLU A 19 -17.54 19.46 11.80
N PHE A 20 -18.02 20.19 10.79
CA PHE A 20 -18.47 19.69 9.49
C PHE A 20 -17.49 20.01 8.36
N GLY A 21 -16.30 20.53 8.67
CA GLY A 21 -15.27 20.92 7.71
C GLY A 21 -15.64 22.08 6.79
N ARG A 22 -16.50 22.99 7.25
CA ARG A 22 -16.74 24.27 6.57
C ARG A 22 -15.75 25.31 7.10
N PRO A 23 -15.22 26.20 6.24
CA PRO A 23 -14.40 27.31 6.71
C PRO A 23 -15.19 28.14 7.73
N LEU A 24 -14.66 28.29 8.94
CA LEU A 24 -15.15 29.26 9.91
C LEU A 24 -14.86 30.64 9.34
N GLU A 25 -15.92 31.44 9.12
CA GLU A 25 -15.82 32.81 8.62
C GLU A 25 -14.87 33.61 9.51
N THR A 26 -13.62 33.75 9.06
CA THR A 26 -12.64 34.66 9.63
C THR A 26 -12.53 35.82 8.66
N LYS A 27 -12.97 37.00 9.11
CA LYS A 27 -12.76 38.27 8.41
C LYS A 27 -11.27 38.37 8.05
N ASN A 28 -10.98 38.50 6.76
CA ASN A 28 -9.67 38.55 6.11
C ASN A 28 -8.85 37.24 6.21
N SER A 29 -9.16 36.28 5.33
CA SER A 29 -8.42 35.01 5.17
C SER A 29 -7.12 35.12 4.36
N GLY A 30 -6.45 36.28 4.41
CA GLY A 30 -5.03 36.34 4.11
C GLY A 30 -4.30 35.65 5.26
N TYR A 31 -3.55 34.59 4.99
CA TYR A 31 -2.57 34.11 5.96
C TYR A 31 -1.44 35.15 6.05
N ASP A 32 -1.68 36.31 6.66
CA ASP A 32 -0.67 37.39 6.73
C ASP A 32 0.55 36.98 7.57
N ASN A 33 0.43 35.86 8.32
CA ASN A 33 1.45 35.28 9.15
C ASN A 33 1.84 33.87 8.68
N TRP A 34 3.02 33.74 8.05
CA TRP A 34 3.59 32.47 7.59
C TRP A 34 3.77 31.44 8.72
N ALA A 35 4.14 31.88 9.92
CA ALA A 35 4.31 30.98 11.07
C ALA A 35 2.97 30.37 11.53
N GLU A 36 1.89 31.15 11.50
CA GLU A 36 0.55 30.64 11.80
C GLU A 36 0.07 29.68 10.70
N TRP A 37 0.34 30.00 9.43
CA TRP A 37 0.06 29.10 8.31
C TRP A 37 0.77 27.75 8.45
N ILE A 38 2.08 27.75 8.73
CA ILE A 38 2.87 26.53 8.96
C ILE A 38 2.22 25.68 10.05
N LYS A 39 1.80 26.30 11.17
CA LYS A 39 1.16 25.57 12.27
C LYS A 39 -0.15 24.91 11.82
N LYS A 40 -1.00 25.61 11.08
CA LYS A 40 -2.27 25.05 10.57
C LYS A 40 -2.04 23.93 9.55
N GLU A 41 -1.15 24.15 8.59
CA GLU A 41 -0.79 23.15 7.57
C GLU A 41 -0.12 21.91 8.22
N SER A 42 0.69 22.09 9.26
CA SER A 42 1.31 20.99 10.02
C SER A 42 0.25 20.11 10.70
N LEU A 43 -0.74 20.73 11.35
CA LEU A 43 -1.85 20.00 11.99
C LEU A 43 -2.70 19.25 10.95
N LEU A 44 -2.94 19.87 9.80
CA LEU A 44 -3.67 19.25 8.69
C LEU A 44 -2.92 18.01 8.16
N ARG A 45 -1.62 18.14 7.89
CA ARG A 45 -0.77 17.03 7.43
C ARG A 45 -0.64 15.92 8.49
N LEU A 46 -0.61 16.29 9.78
CA LEU A 46 -0.62 15.33 10.87
C LEU A 46 -1.91 14.51 10.86
N PHE A 47 -3.07 15.14 10.73
CA PHE A 47 -4.35 14.44 10.60
C PHE A 47 -4.34 13.43 9.45
N TYR A 48 -3.92 13.85 8.25
CA TYR A 48 -3.84 12.94 7.09
C TYR A 48 -2.81 11.83 7.28
N SER A 49 -1.71 12.09 8.00
CA SER A 49 -0.72 11.06 8.35
C SER A 49 -1.32 10.01 9.29
N VAL A 50 -2.15 10.40 10.25
CA VAL A 50 -2.88 9.47 11.12
C VAL A 50 -3.90 8.67 10.28
N TRP A 51 -4.57 9.30 9.32
CA TRP A 51 -5.49 8.61 8.41
C TRP A 51 -4.81 7.57 7.51
N ILE A 52 -3.60 7.88 7.00
CA ILE A 52 -2.76 6.92 6.28
C ILE A 52 -2.46 5.70 7.17
N LEU A 53 -2.06 5.92 8.42
CA LEU A 53 -1.75 4.85 9.39
C LEU A 53 -2.98 4.00 9.72
N ASP A 54 -4.16 4.61 9.86
CA ASP A 54 -5.42 3.90 10.10
C ASP A 54 -5.78 2.97 8.93
N CYS A 55 -5.63 3.46 7.68
CA CYS A 55 -5.83 2.65 6.49
C CYS A 55 -4.88 1.45 6.43
N GLN A 56 -3.60 1.71 6.71
CA GLN A 56 -2.55 0.70 6.71
C GLN A 56 -2.84 -0.35 7.79
N HIS A 57 -3.23 0.06 8.99
CA HIS A 57 -3.61 -0.85 10.06
C HIS A 57 -4.80 -1.72 9.66
N SER A 58 -5.85 -1.13 9.09
CA SER A 58 -7.01 -1.86 8.56
C SER A 58 -6.59 -2.92 7.53
N CYS A 59 -5.72 -2.55 6.58
CA CYS A 59 -5.22 -3.46 5.56
C CYS A 59 -4.37 -4.60 6.16
N PHE A 60 -3.44 -4.27 7.06
CA PHE A 60 -2.50 -5.26 7.59
C PHE A 60 -3.15 -6.26 8.53
N TRP A 61 -4.21 -5.89 9.24
CA TRP A 61 -4.83 -6.74 10.26
C TRP A 61 -6.22 -7.23 9.88
N ALA A 62 -6.70 -6.90 8.68
CA ALA A 62 -8.07 -7.18 8.24
C ALA A 62 -9.12 -6.71 9.27
N GLY A 63 -8.87 -5.54 9.85
CA GLY A 63 -9.73 -4.87 10.84
C GLY A 63 -10.46 -3.67 10.22
N PRO A 64 -11.52 -3.16 10.87
CA PRO A 64 -12.17 -1.93 10.42
C PRO A 64 -11.24 -0.73 10.61
N GLY A 65 -11.29 0.23 9.68
CA GLY A 65 -10.70 1.55 9.89
C GLY A 65 -11.46 2.35 10.94
N ILE A 66 -10.75 3.14 11.73
CA ILE A 66 -11.27 3.95 12.83
C ILE A 66 -11.70 5.33 12.34
N ILE A 67 -10.94 5.95 11.45
CA ILE A 67 -11.21 7.29 10.93
C ILE A 67 -12.21 7.17 9.78
N THR A 68 -13.41 7.68 10.04
CA THR A 68 -14.49 7.67 9.04
C THR A 68 -14.29 8.77 8.01
N LEU A 69 -14.95 8.59 6.86
CA LEU A 69 -14.91 9.55 5.75
C LEU A 69 -15.48 10.91 6.11
N ASP A 70 -16.34 10.98 7.13
CA ASP A 70 -16.89 12.24 7.64
C ASP A 70 -15.78 13.13 8.25
N CYS A 71 -14.63 12.55 8.61
CA CYS A 71 -13.46 13.31 9.04
C CYS A 71 -12.67 13.92 7.86
N LEU A 72 -12.97 13.57 6.59
CA LEU A 72 -12.28 14.12 5.40
C LEU A 72 -12.88 15.42 4.87
N GLN A 73 -13.66 16.12 5.70
CA GLN A 73 -14.19 17.44 5.38
C GLN A 73 -13.12 18.53 5.51
N LEU A 74 -11.96 18.21 6.11
CA LEU A 74 -10.81 19.10 6.12
C LEU A 74 -10.29 19.36 4.70
N PRO A 75 -9.67 20.53 4.44
CA PRO A 75 -9.06 20.83 3.15
C PRO A 75 -8.02 19.80 2.74
N ALA A 76 -7.86 19.58 1.45
CA ALA A 76 -6.65 18.94 0.95
C ALA A 76 -5.40 19.67 1.47
N PRO A 77 -4.28 18.96 1.68
CA PRO A 77 -3.01 19.61 1.98
C PRO A 77 -2.59 20.55 0.83
N SER A 78 -1.91 21.62 1.21
CA SER A 78 -1.39 22.58 0.24
C SER A 78 -0.35 21.93 -0.69
N HIS A 79 -0.17 22.51 -1.88
CA HIS A 79 0.85 22.05 -2.82
C HIS A 79 2.26 22.07 -2.18
N PRO A 80 3.16 21.10 -2.48
CA PRO A 80 4.49 21.04 -1.87
C PRO A 80 5.31 22.33 -1.99
N SER A 81 5.15 23.09 -3.07
CA SER A 81 5.84 24.39 -3.23
C SER A 81 5.54 25.38 -2.09
N LEU A 82 4.35 25.34 -1.50
CA LEU A 82 4.01 26.17 -0.34
C LEU A 82 4.61 25.59 0.94
N TRP A 83 4.55 24.27 1.11
CA TRP A 83 5.02 23.57 2.30
C TRP A 83 6.55 23.58 2.43
N GLU A 84 7.25 23.44 1.31
CA GLU A 84 8.71 23.39 1.22
C GLU A 84 9.34 24.78 1.06
N ALA A 85 8.55 25.86 1.11
CA ALA A 85 9.07 27.21 1.07
C ALA A 85 10.07 27.42 2.22
N SER A 86 11.27 27.89 1.90
CA SER A 86 12.35 28.07 2.88
C SER A 86 12.26 29.39 3.67
N SER A 87 11.41 30.32 3.23
CA SER A 87 11.22 31.62 3.86
C SER A 87 9.81 32.17 3.61
N GLN A 88 9.42 33.18 4.37
CA GLN A 88 8.14 33.87 4.21
C GLN A 88 8.01 34.51 2.82
N GLU A 89 9.10 35.06 2.29
CA GLU A 89 9.12 35.69 0.95
C GLU A 89 8.88 34.64 -0.15
N ALA A 90 9.53 33.47 -0.04
CA ALA A 90 9.33 32.37 -0.97
C ALA A 90 7.90 31.83 -0.90
N TRP A 91 7.34 31.73 0.31
CA TRP A 91 5.95 31.30 0.54
C TRP A 91 4.95 32.28 -0.07
N LEU A 92 5.09 33.60 0.19
CA LEU A 92 4.25 34.64 -0.40
C LEU A 92 4.29 34.63 -1.94
N LYS A 93 5.50 34.47 -2.51
CA LYS A 93 5.67 34.35 -3.98
C LYS A 93 4.91 33.14 -4.54
N ASN A 94 5.02 31.99 -3.88
CA ASN A 94 4.34 30.75 -4.30
C ASN A 94 2.82 30.82 -4.11
N GLN A 95 2.35 31.55 -3.09
CA GLN A 95 0.94 31.79 -2.82
C GLN A 95 0.32 32.63 -3.93
N ASN A 96 0.96 33.73 -4.33
CA ASN A 96 0.49 34.59 -5.42
C ASN A 96 0.45 33.89 -6.79
N THR A 97 1.29 32.87 -6.97
CA THR A 97 1.34 32.08 -8.22
C THR A 97 0.33 30.92 -8.22
N SER A 98 -0.13 30.50 -7.04
CA SER A 98 -1.06 29.37 -6.90
C SER A 98 -2.50 29.85 -6.84
N SER A 99 -3.34 29.41 -7.77
CA SER A 99 -4.81 29.53 -7.66
C SER A 99 -5.38 28.52 -6.65
N TYR A 100 -4.76 28.42 -5.47
CA TYR A 100 -5.10 27.40 -4.48
C TYR A 100 -6.45 27.72 -3.83
N ASN A 101 -7.49 26.97 -4.23
CA ASN A 101 -8.75 26.93 -3.51
C ASN A 101 -8.68 25.77 -2.51
N ALA A 102 -8.79 26.08 -1.22
CA ALA A 102 -8.84 25.10 -0.14
C ALA A 102 -10.14 24.27 -0.23
N LEU A 103 -10.16 23.28 -1.12
CA LEU A 103 -11.27 22.35 -1.26
C LEU A 103 -11.15 21.24 -0.21
N PRO A 104 -12.27 20.81 0.41
CA PRO A 104 -12.27 19.60 1.22
C PRO A 104 -11.69 18.43 0.45
N PHE A 105 -10.85 17.62 1.09
CA PHE A 105 -10.21 16.48 0.41
C PHE A 105 -11.24 15.49 -0.14
N ARG A 106 -12.39 15.34 0.55
CA ARG A 106 -13.53 14.58 0.04
C ARG A 106 -13.98 15.04 -1.34
N SER A 107 -14.01 16.35 -1.60
CA SER A 107 -14.37 16.91 -2.90
C SER A 107 -13.31 16.59 -3.97
N VAL A 108 -12.03 16.67 -3.61
CA VAL A 108 -10.92 16.28 -4.51
C VAL A 108 -11.03 14.80 -4.91
N LEU A 109 -11.33 13.92 -3.94
CA LEU A 109 -11.49 12.49 -4.17
C LEU A 109 -12.71 12.17 -5.04
N LEU A 110 -13.86 12.82 -4.80
CA LEU A 110 -15.07 12.65 -5.62
C LEU A 110 -14.87 13.16 -7.05
N GLU A 111 -14.18 14.28 -7.21
CA GLU A 111 -13.85 14.83 -8.53
C GLU A 111 -12.90 13.92 -9.30
N PHE A 112 -11.93 13.31 -8.62
CA PHE A 112 -11.09 12.27 -9.20
C PHE A 112 -11.90 11.06 -9.66
N TYR A 113 -12.86 10.56 -8.87
CA TYR A 113 -13.73 9.47 -9.32
C TYR A 113 -14.57 9.85 -10.54
N ARG A 114 -15.05 11.09 -10.59
CA ARG A 114 -15.88 11.60 -11.68
C ARG A 114 -15.09 11.78 -12.97
N THR A 115 -13.88 12.33 -12.89
CA THR A 115 -13.11 12.79 -14.06
C THR A 115 -11.94 11.89 -14.43
N GLN A 116 -11.48 11.04 -13.51
CA GLN A 116 -10.24 10.26 -13.62
C GLN A 116 -8.98 11.13 -13.79
N LYS A 117 -9.07 12.42 -13.48
CA LYS A 117 -7.96 13.38 -13.57
C LYS A 117 -7.47 13.77 -12.19
N ILE A 118 -6.16 13.88 -12.03
CA ILE A 118 -5.54 14.38 -10.80
C ILE A 118 -5.28 15.88 -10.96
N LEU A 119 -5.92 16.68 -10.11
CA LEU A 119 -5.80 18.15 -10.17
C LEU A 119 -4.38 18.63 -9.82
N SER A 120 -3.72 17.95 -8.87
CA SER A 120 -2.36 18.21 -8.43
C SER A 120 -1.60 16.90 -8.29
N PRO A 121 -0.80 16.48 -9.29
CA PRO A 121 -0.11 15.20 -9.28
C PRO A 121 1.16 15.22 -8.43
N ASP A 122 1.12 15.78 -7.23
CA ASP A 122 2.24 15.72 -6.30
C ASP A 122 2.22 14.41 -5.49
N PRO A 123 3.40 13.96 -4.99
CA PRO A 123 3.49 12.68 -4.30
C PRO A 123 2.55 12.55 -3.08
N PHE A 124 2.35 13.62 -2.32
CA PHE A 124 1.52 13.55 -1.12
C PHE A 124 0.03 13.48 -1.46
N ASN A 125 -0.44 14.25 -2.45
CA ASN A 125 -1.82 14.12 -2.92
C ASN A 125 -2.09 12.77 -3.56
N ILE A 126 -1.17 12.22 -4.35
CA ILE A 126 -1.31 10.86 -4.90
C ILE A 126 -1.35 9.84 -3.76
N LEU A 127 -0.54 10.00 -2.71
CA LEU A 127 -0.60 9.16 -1.51
C LEU A 127 -2.01 9.16 -0.90
N LEU A 128 -2.58 10.35 -0.66
CA LEU A 128 -3.90 10.48 -0.05
C LEU A 128 -5.01 9.94 -0.95
N LEU A 129 -4.91 10.12 -2.27
CA LEU A 129 -5.87 9.55 -3.22
C LEU A 129 -5.83 8.01 -3.18
N ASN A 130 -4.65 7.41 -3.08
CA ASN A 130 -4.50 5.96 -2.92
C ASN A 130 -5.21 5.46 -1.65
N ILE A 131 -5.02 6.15 -0.52
CA ILE A 131 -5.70 5.84 0.74
C ILE A 131 -7.22 5.99 0.59
N GLY A 132 -7.68 7.09 -0.01
CA GLY A 132 -9.10 7.35 -0.23
C GLY A 132 -9.79 6.28 -1.09
N VAL A 133 -9.14 5.88 -2.19
CA VAL A 133 -9.63 4.78 -3.04
C VAL A 133 -9.71 3.48 -2.26
N LYS A 134 -8.68 3.15 -1.45
CA LYS A 134 -8.70 1.91 -0.66
C LYS A 134 -9.83 1.89 0.37
N TYR A 135 -10.08 2.99 1.07
CA TYR A 135 -11.22 3.10 2.01
C TYR A 135 -12.56 2.90 1.32
N HIS A 136 -12.69 3.38 0.09
CA HIS A 136 -13.91 3.20 -0.69
C HIS A 136 -14.01 1.83 -1.37
N ALA A 137 -12.94 1.04 -1.41
CA ALA A 137 -12.87 -0.16 -2.26
C ALA A 137 -14.00 -1.16 -2.03
N GLU A 138 -14.46 -1.33 -0.78
CA GLU A 138 -15.60 -2.22 -0.48
C GLU A 138 -16.91 -1.77 -1.12
N LYS A 139 -17.11 -0.44 -1.25
CA LYS A 139 -18.30 0.17 -1.85
C LYS A 139 -18.12 0.55 -3.32
N LEU A 140 -16.87 0.58 -3.79
CA LEU A 140 -16.48 1.09 -5.10
C LEU A 140 -16.00 -0.08 -5.96
N HIS A 141 -16.92 -0.69 -6.72
CA HIS A 141 -16.59 -1.79 -7.64
C HIS A 141 -15.47 -1.45 -8.65
N ARG A 142 -15.26 -0.15 -8.94
CA ARG A 142 -14.22 0.35 -9.85
C ARG A 142 -12.90 0.73 -9.16
N ALA A 143 -12.71 0.43 -7.88
CA ALA A 143 -11.47 0.75 -7.16
C ALA A 143 -10.17 0.30 -7.88
N PRO A 144 -10.10 -0.89 -8.52
CA PRO A 144 -8.91 -1.29 -9.27
C PRO A 144 -8.54 -0.34 -10.42
N ILE A 145 -9.54 0.23 -11.10
CA ILE A 145 -9.32 1.18 -12.21
C ILE A 145 -8.67 2.46 -11.67
N TYR A 146 -9.20 2.99 -10.57
CA TYR A 146 -8.66 4.20 -9.96
C TYR A 146 -7.25 4.00 -9.40
N LEU A 147 -6.97 2.85 -8.77
CA LEU A 147 -5.61 2.55 -8.31
C LEU A 147 -4.63 2.38 -9.48
N THR A 148 -5.08 1.84 -10.63
CA THR A 148 -4.24 1.75 -11.84
C THR A 148 -3.85 3.14 -12.34
N ILE A 149 -4.81 4.07 -12.45
CA ILE A 149 -4.52 5.46 -12.83
C ILE A 149 -3.52 6.10 -11.85
N LEU A 150 -3.69 5.87 -10.55
CA LEU A 150 -2.77 6.42 -9.54
C LEU A 150 -1.37 5.78 -9.60
N GLN A 151 -1.26 4.51 -9.98
CA GLN A 151 0.03 3.85 -10.21
C GLN A 151 0.78 4.48 -11.38
N GLU A 152 0.11 4.73 -12.51
CA GLU A 152 0.71 5.38 -13.69
C GLU A 152 1.27 6.76 -13.32
N HIS A 153 0.52 7.55 -12.54
CA HIS A 153 0.99 8.83 -12.06
C HIS A 153 2.15 8.69 -11.06
N ALA A 154 2.08 7.70 -10.17
CA ALA A 154 3.16 7.43 -9.22
C ALA A 154 4.47 7.04 -9.91
N GLU A 155 4.41 6.29 -11.02
CA GLU A 155 5.57 5.94 -11.85
C GLU A 155 6.21 7.16 -12.52
N ALA A 156 5.41 8.16 -12.90
CA ALA A 156 5.88 9.41 -13.50
C ALA A 156 6.49 10.41 -12.50
N LEU A 157 6.39 10.17 -11.19
CA LEU A 157 6.91 11.08 -10.17
C LEU A 157 8.44 11.16 -10.16
N PRO A 158 9.03 12.30 -9.75
CA PRO A 158 10.47 12.43 -9.55
C PRO A 158 11.00 11.39 -8.56
N SER A 159 12.24 10.95 -8.74
CA SER A 159 12.84 9.90 -7.91
C SER A 159 13.21 10.40 -6.50
N THR A 160 12.23 10.49 -5.60
CA THR A 160 12.41 10.82 -4.18
C THR A 160 12.06 9.64 -3.27
N LYS A 161 12.40 9.72 -1.97
CA LYS A 161 11.94 8.74 -0.97
C LYS A 161 10.41 8.69 -0.91
N LEU A 162 9.74 9.85 -0.91
CA LEU A 162 8.28 9.94 -0.87
C LEU A 162 7.65 9.34 -2.12
N SER A 163 8.19 9.60 -3.31
CA SER A 163 7.68 9.00 -4.54
C SER A 163 7.82 7.47 -4.53
N GLY A 164 8.95 6.92 -4.07
CA GLY A 164 9.10 5.48 -3.90
C GLY A 164 8.13 4.88 -2.88
N ALA A 165 7.80 5.65 -1.83
CA ALA A 165 6.84 5.27 -0.81
C ALA A 165 5.43 5.17 -1.39
N VAL A 166 5.05 6.17 -2.20
CA VAL A 166 3.78 6.21 -2.93
C VAL A 166 3.68 5.01 -3.86
N GLN A 167 4.68 4.77 -4.69
CA GLN A 167 4.64 3.69 -5.66
C GLN A 167 4.53 2.31 -4.98
N SER A 168 5.33 2.04 -3.94
CA SER A 168 5.26 0.76 -3.22
C SER A 168 3.92 0.59 -2.51
N LEU A 169 3.39 1.65 -1.89
CA LEU A 169 2.08 1.61 -1.24
C LEU A 169 0.94 1.41 -2.25
N SER A 170 0.98 2.03 -3.43
CA SER A 170 -0.03 1.85 -4.47
C SER A 170 -0.17 0.40 -4.89
N HIS A 171 0.94 -0.33 -5.05
CA HIS A 171 0.89 -1.77 -5.31
C HIS A 171 0.36 -2.54 -4.09
N LEU A 172 0.81 -2.23 -2.87
CA LEU A 172 0.31 -2.90 -1.66
C LEU A 172 -1.21 -2.74 -1.50
N LEU A 173 -1.75 -1.53 -1.67
CA LEU A 173 -3.19 -1.28 -1.54
C LEU A 173 -3.99 -2.03 -2.61
N SER A 174 -3.45 -2.14 -3.82
CA SER A 174 -4.06 -2.91 -4.91
C SER A 174 -4.03 -4.42 -4.63
N MET A 175 -2.93 -4.91 -4.04
CA MET A 175 -2.86 -6.28 -3.52
C MET A 175 -3.98 -6.50 -2.47
N PHE A 176 -4.14 -5.57 -1.51
CA PHE A 176 -5.13 -5.64 -0.44
C PHE A 176 -6.59 -5.49 -0.88
N ILE A 177 -6.88 -5.13 -2.14
CA ILE A 177 -8.26 -5.24 -2.66
C ILE A 177 -8.69 -6.72 -2.69
N TYR A 178 -7.77 -7.62 -3.02
CA TYR A 178 -8.06 -9.02 -3.30
C TYR A 178 -7.55 -9.98 -2.24
N LEU A 179 -6.55 -9.55 -1.46
CA LEU A 179 -5.77 -10.42 -0.59
C LEU A 179 -6.60 -10.95 0.60
N PRO A 180 -6.73 -12.27 0.77
CA PRO A 180 -7.36 -12.88 1.95
C PRO A 180 -6.38 -12.85 3.15
N VAL A 181 -6.19 -11.68 3.74
CA VAL A 181 -5.17 -11.41 4.77
C VAL A 181 -5.27 -12.35 5.98
N ARG A 182 -6.49 -12.71 6.41
CA ARG A 182 -6.71 -13.60 7.58
C ARG A 182 -6.23 -15.02 7.27
N GLU A 183 -6.54 -15.50 6.07
CA GLU A 183 -6.12 -16.80 5.56
C GLU A 183 -4.60 -16.87 5.40
N LEU A 184 -3.95 -15.77 5.00
CA LEU A 184 -2.49 -15.67 4.93
C LEU A 184 -1.82 -15.74 6.30
N TYR A 185 -2.37 -15.09 7.32
CA TYR A 185 -1.89 -15.27 8.69
C TYR A 185 -2.10 -16.71 9.18
N ALA A 186 -3.25 -17.31 8.89
CA ALA A 186 -3.48 -18.71 9.22
C ALA A 186 -2.50 -19.64 8.49
N PHE A 187 -2.18 -19.35 7.23
CA PHE A 187 -1.20 -20.09 6.43
C PHE A 187 0.18 -20.11 7.09
N THR A 188 0.64 -19.02 7.71
CA THR A 188 1.92 -19.01 8.45
C THR A 188 1.85 -19.75 9.78
N GLY A 189 0.66 -20.08 10.28
CA GLY A 189 0.43 -20.66 11.60
C GLY A 189 0.19 -19.62 12.69
N TRP A 190 0.01 -18.34 12.35
CA TRP A 190 -0.25 -17.30 13.33
C TRP A 190 -1.62 -17.50 13.99
N ARG A 191 -1.62 -17.70 15.31
CA ARG A 191 -2.83 -17.85 16.16
C ARG A 191 -3.81 -18.93 15.69
N VAL A 192 -3.31 -19.99 15.07
CA VAL A 192 -4.14 -21.13 14.61
C VAL A 192 -3.49 -22.46 15.00
N SER A 193 -4.32 -23.48 15.26
CA SER A 193 -3.85 -24.86 15.44
C SER A 193 -3.46 -25.48 14.10
N SER A 194 -2.75 -26.61 14.12
CA SER A 194 -2.38 -27.36 12.92
C SER A 194 -3.61 -27.81 12.10
N SER A 195 -4.70 -28.21 12.76
CA SER A 195 -5.95 -28.57 12.09
C SER A 195 -6.62 -27.37 11.41
N GLN A 196 -6.68 -26.23 12.11
CA GLN A 196 -7.24 -25.00 11.56
C GLN A 196 -6.41 -24.46 10.39
N ARG A 197 -5.08 -24.58 10.48
CA ARG A 197 -4.14 -24.25 9.39
C ARG A 197 -4.39 -25.12 8.17
N ALA A 198 -4.53 -26.44 8.32
CA ALA A 198 -4.80 -27.34 7.20
C ALA A 198 -6.10 -26.98 6.47
N ILE A 199 -7.18 -26.71 7.22
CA ILE A 199 -8.47 -26.26 6.65
C ILE A 199 -8.31 -24.94 5.88
N ASN A 200 -7.60 -23.96 6.47
CA ASN A 200 -7.36 -22.68 5.82
C ASN A 200 -6.46 -22.81 4.58
N ASN A 201 -5.46 -23.68 4.60
CA ASN A 201 -4.61 -23.95 3.44
C ASN A 201 -5.41 -24.51 2.26
N THR A 202 -6.40 -25.38 2.51
CA THR A 202 -7.31 -25.86 1.46
C THR A 202 -8.12 -24.71 0.85
N LYS A 203 -8.68 -23.82 1.68
CA LYS A 203 -9.42 -22.64 1.19
C LYS A 203 -8.53 -21.70 0.38
N LEU A 204 -7.34 -21.40 0.90
CA LEU A 204 -6.38 -20.50 0.25
C LEU A 204 -5.86 -21.09 -1.06
N ARG A 205 -5.63 -22.41 -1.11
CA ARG A 205 -5.28 -23.15 -2.33
C ARG A 205 -6.36 -23.00 -3.40
N THR A 206 -7.63 -23.23 -3.04
CA THR A 206 -8.74 -23.05 -3.98
C THR A 206 -8.78 -21.63 -4.52
N TRP A 207 -8.59 -20.61 -3.67
CA TRP A 207 -8.54 -19.22 -4.10
C TRP A 207 -7.37 -18.93 -5.05
N ILE A 208 -6.15 -19.38 -4.70
CA ILE A 208 -4.94 -19.21 -5.53
C ILE A 208 -5.10 -19.82 -6.92
N GLN A 209 -5.74 -20.99 -7.01
CA GLN A 209 -5.81 -21.77 -8.25
C GLN A 209 -6.97 -21.39 -9.17
N SER A 210 -8.03 -20.75 -8.66
CA SER A 210 -9.28 -20.54 -9.42
C SER A 210 -9.56 -19.11 -9.86
N LYS A 211 -8.84 -18.11 -9.32
CA LYS A 211 -9.23 -16.70 -9.42
C LYS A 211 -8.20 -15.81 -10.12
N THR A 212 -8.67 -14.97 -11.04
CA THR A 212 -7.86 -13.90 -11.64
C THR A 212 -7.41 -12.87 -10.61
N GLU A 213 -8.20 -12.66 -9.54
CA GLU A 213 -7.86 -11.79 -8.43
C GLU A 213 -6.60 -12.26 -7.69
N ALA A 214 -6.38 -13.57 -7.58
CA ALA A 214 -5.19 -14.11 -6.92
C ALA A 214 -3.91 -13.80 -7.72
N ARG A 215 -3.99 -13.85 -9.06
CA ARG A 215 -2.88 -13.46 -9.94
C ARG A 215 -2.59 -11.97 -9.91
N ALA A 216 -3.63 -11.14 -9.92
CA ALA A 216 -3.48 -9.70 -9.74
C ALA A 216 -2.83 -9.39 -8.38
N SER A 217 -3.30 -10.04 -7.31
CA SER A 217 -2.72 -9.91 -5.98
C SER A 217 -1.25 -10.33 -5.93
N LEU A 218 -0.89 -11.46 -6.54
CA LEU A 218 0.50 -11.92 -6.65
C LEU A 218 1.38 -10.91 -7.40
N MET A 219 0.90 -10.39 -8.53
CA MET A 219 1.63 -9.39 -9.32
C MET A 219 1.92 -8.14 -8.48
N HIS A 220 0.90 -7.60 -7.81
CA HIS A 220 1.09 -6.44 -6.93
C HIS A 220 2.01 -6.75 -5.74
N ALA A 221 1.93 -7.96 -5.17
CA ALA A 221 2.86 -8.42 -4.13
C ALA A 221 4.31 -8.44 -4.63
N CYS A 222 4.55 -9.04 -5.80
CA CYS A 222 5.88 -9.13 -6.41
C CYS A 222 6.47 -7.75 -6.76
N LYS A 223 5.62 -6.84 -7.25
CA LYS A 223 5.98 -5.44 -7.51
C LYS A 223 6.38 -4.73 -6.22
N ALA A 224 5.50 -4.70 -5.22
CA ALA A 224 5.79 -4.05 -3.94
C ALA A 224 7.04 -4.64 -3.28
N TRP A 225 7.18 -5.97 -3.28
CA TRP A 225 8.34 -6.66 -2.75
C TRP A 225 9.63 -6.25 -3.45
N SER A 226 9.65 -6.24 -4.78
CA SER A 226 10.82 -5.82 -5.56
C SER A 226 11.19 -4.36 -5.32
N MET A 227 10.18 -3.48 -5.24
CA MET A 227 10.39 -2.06 -5.02
C MET A 227 11.01 -1.76 -3.66
N ILE A 228 10.42 -2.30 -2.58
CA ILE A 228 10.90 -2.08 -1.21
C ILE A 228 12.30 -2.67 -1.02
N ARG A 229 12.56 -3.86 -1.58
CA ARG A 229 13.88 -4.49 -1.52
C ARG A 229 14.95 -3.64 -2.23
N ASN A 230 14.65 -3.17 -3.44
CA ASN A 230 15.63 -2.46 -4.26
C ASN A 230 15.81 -1.00 -3.81
N ARG A 231 14.78 -0.38 -3.24
CA ARG A 231 14.81 1.03 -2.83
C ARG A 231 13.97 1.26 -1.57
N LYS A 232 14.64 1.17 -0.42
CA LYS A 232 14.05 1.49 0.88
C LYS A 232 13.77 2.98 0.99
N THR A 233 12.58 3.34 1.43
CA THR A 233 12.17 4.73 1.59
C THR A 233 12.13 5.17 3.05
N GLY A 234 12.13 4.22 3.97
CA GLY A 234 11.96 4.46 5.41
C GLY A 234 10.48 4.62 5.79
N SER A 235 9.56 4.33 4.87
CA SER A 235 8.13 4.53 5.09
C SER A 235 7.56 3.46 6.02
N GLN A 236 6.61 3.86 6.86
CA GLN A 236 6.05 2.98 7.89
C GLN A 236 5.41 1.71 7.31
N HIS A 237 4.78 1.79 6.13
CA HIS A 237 4.13 0.63 5.51
C HIS A 237 5.08 -0.43 5.01
N GLU A 238 6.36 -0.09 4.76
CA GLU A 238 7.31 -1.00 4.12
C GLU A 238 7.48 -2.27 4.96
N THR A 239 7.54 -2.15 6.28
CA THR A 239 7.75 -3.28 7.19
C THR A 239 6.65 -4.34 7.08
N MET A 240 5.40 -3.96 7.35
CA MET A 240 4.27 -4.90 7.33
C MET A 240 3.82 -5.23 5.91
N GLY A 241 3.86 -4.26 5.00
CA GLY A 241 3.53 -4.46 3.60
C GLY A 241 4.47 -5.46 2.93
N PHE A 242 5.78 -5.36 3.18
CA PHE A 242 6.77 -6.30 2.67
C PHE A 242 6.63 -7.70 3.27
N LEU A 243 6.30 -7.81 4.56
CA LEU A 243 5.97 -9.09 5.18
C LEU A 243 4.77 -9.75 4.48
N LEU A 244 3.66 -9.04 4.31
CA LEU A 244 2.44 -9.61 3.71
C LEU A 244 2.64 -9.92 2.22
N ALA A 245 3.38 -9.09 1.48
CA ALA A 245 3.81 -9.42 0.13
C ALA A 245 4.67 -10.69 0.10
N THR A 246 5.62 -10.83 1.02
CA THR A 246 6.44 -12.05 1.16
C THR A 246 5.58 -13.28 1.44
N VAL A 247 4.66 -13.19 2.40
CA VAL A 247 3.79 -14.32 2.78
C VAL A 247 2.84 -14.68 1.64
N MET A 248 2.36 -13.70 0.86
CA MET A 248 1.56 -13.95 -0.34
C MET A 248 2.35 -14.71 -1.41
N ILE A 249 3.59 -14.28 -1.71
CA ILE A 249 4.46 -14.97 -2.65
C ILE A 249 4.80 -16.38 -2.13
N TRP A 250 5.03 -16.54 -0.83
CA TRP A 250 5.30 -17.83 -0.21
C TRP A 250 4.09 -18.77 -0.32
N ALA A 251 2.89 -18.30 0.01
CA ALA A 251 1.66 -19.07 -0.15
C ALA A 251 1.44 -19.48 -1.60
N TRP A 252 1.78 -18.62 -2.57
CA TRP A 252 1.71 -18.96 -3.98
C TRP A 252 2.65 -20.11 -4.37
N ILE A 253 3.89 -20.11 -3.87
CA ILE A 253 4.87 -21.18 -4.16
C ILE A 253 4.38 -22.52 -3.60
N GLU A 254 3.87 -22.55 -2.36
CA GLU A 254 3.50 -23.80 -1.67
C GLU A 254 2.10 -24.31 -2.07
N LEU A 255 1.16 -23.41 -2.39
CA LEU A 255 -0.24 -23.75 -2.66
C LEU A 255 -0.63 -23.64 -4.14
N GLY A 256 0.19 -22.96 -4.95
CA GLY A 256 -0.04 -22.80 -6.39
C GLY A 256 -0.02 -24.13 -7.15
N LYS A 257 -0.64 -24.14 -8.33
CA LYS A 257 -0.54 -25.27 -9.25
C LYS A 257 0.74 -25.12 -10.07
N ARG A 258 1.75 -25.94 -9.76
CA ARG A 258 2.95 -26.06 -10.60
C ARG A 258 2.56 -26.65 -11.96
N PRO A 259 3.03 -26.09 -13.10
CA PRO A 259 2.81 -26.68 -14.41
C PRO A 259 3.33 -28.12 -14.51
N GLU A 260 2.56 -29.00 -15.13
CA GLU A 260 2.89 -30.42 -15.35
C GLU A 260 3.71 -30.58 -16.64
N VAL A 261 4.89 -29.96 -16.67
CA VAL A 261 5.84 -30.06 -17.80
C VAL A 261 7.20 -30.55 -17.32
N GLU A 262 7.87 -31.36 -18.14
CA GLU A 262 9.21 -31.89 -17.84
C GLU A 262 10.26 -30.77 -17.77
N ASP A 263 10.22 -29.84 -18.75
CA ASP A 263 11.11 -28.69 -18.80
C ASP A 263 10.33 -27.37 -18.75
N LEU A 264 10.44 -26.65 -17.63
CA LEU A 264 9.85 -25.33 -17.44
C LEU A 264 10.40 -24.27 -18.40
N ASN A 265 11.56 -24.49 -19.02
CA ASN A 265 12.13 -23.56 -20.01
C ASN A 265 11.32 -23.50 -21.30
N LEU A 266 10.47 -24.51 -21.57
CA LEU A 266 9.56 -24.53 -22.71
C LEU A 266 8.35 -23.60 -22.53
N LEU A 267 8.07 -23.17 -21.30
CA LEU A 267 6.97 -22.27 -21.01
C LEU A 267 7.36 -20.81 -21.22
N VAL A 268 6.38 -19.99 -21.61
CA VAL A 268 6.54 -18.53 -21.66
C VAL A 268 6.94 -18.00 -20.28
N THR A 269 8.00 -17.21 -20.24
CA THR A 269 8.48 -16.59 -19.00
C THR A 269 7.70 -15.32 -18.70
N VAL A 270 7.07 -15.28 -17.53
CA VAL A 270 6.32 -14.13 -17.02
C VAL A 270 7.13 -13.49 -15.89
N ARG A 271 7.58 -12.25 -16.09
CA ARG A 271 8.26 -11.44 -15.07
C ARG A 271 7.24 -10.73 -14.19
N LEU A 272 7.04 -11.24 -12.98
CA LEU A 272 6.00 -10.75 -12.06
C LEU A 272 6.28 -9.34 -11.51
N ASP A 273 7.53 -8.89 -11.58
CA ASP A 273 8.00 -7.58 -11.14
C ASP A 273 8.04 -6.52 -12.27
N GLN A 274 7.62 -6.86 -13.48
CA GLN A 274 7.68 -5.99 -14.66
C GLN A 274 6.31 -5.93 -15.37
N VAL A 275 5.77 -4.71 -15.58
CA VAL A 275 4.48 -4.57 -16.26
C VAL A 275 4.72 -4.78 -17.76
N THR A 276 4.33 -5.95 -18.25
CA THR A 276 4.46 -6.35 -19.66
C THR A 276 3.11 -6.83 -20.16
N ASP A 277 2.90 -6.81 -21.47
CA ASP A 277 1.66 -7.35 -22.06
C ASP A 277 1.53 -8.85 -21.81
N ILE A 278 2.65 -9.57 -21.73
CA ILE A 278 2.71 -10.98 -21.34
C ILE A 278 2.17 -11.17 -19.91
N LEU A 279 2.57 -10.31 -18.96
CA LEU A 279 2.04 -10.37 -17.59
C LEU A 279 0.54 -10.07 -17.53
N LYS A 280 0.07 -9.06 -18.27
CA LYS A 280 -1.37 -8.72 -18.36
C LYS A 280 -2.17 -9.88 -18.95
N ALA A 281 -1.65 -10.54 -19.97
CA ALA A 281 -2.25 -11.72 -20.56
C ALA A 281 -2.31 -12.88 -19.54
N TRP A 282 -1.21 -13.15 -18.82
CA TRP A 282 -1.19 -14.22 -17.81
C TRP A 282 -2.18 -14.00 -16.64
N ILE A 283 -2.39 -12.75 -16.22
CA ILE A 283 -3.37 -12.44 -15.16
C ILE A 283 -4.79 -12.84 -15.60
N THR A 284 -5.14 -12.62 -16.88
CA THR A 284 -6.48 -12.83 -17.42
C THR A 284 -6.70 -14.22 -18.02
N GLN A 285 -5.64 -14.87 -18.50
CA GLN A 285 -5.69 -16.16 -19.19
C GLN A 285 -5.19 -17.27 -18.29
N ASN A 286 -5.88 -18.42 -18.21
CA ASN A 286 -5.50 -19.54 -17.34
C ASN A 286 -4.39 -20.44 -17.89
N ASN A 287 -3.34 -19.85 -18.48
CA ASN A 287 -2.27 -20.59 -19.13
C ASN A 287 -1.11 -20.86 -18.16
N ASP A 288 -0.51 -22.05 -18.31
CA ASP A 288 0.72 -22.40 -17.62
C ASP A 288 1.86 -21.49 -18.08
N SER A 289 2.70 -21.07 -17.14
CA SER A 289 3.78 -20.11 -17.41
C SER A 289 4.92 -20.29 -16.43
N ARG A 290 6.14 -19.98 -16.89
CA ARG A 290 7.32 -19.91 -16.04
C ARG A 290 7.32 -18.58 -15.31
N LEU A 291 6.89 -18.60 -14.05
CA LEU A 291 6.80 -17.38 -13.23
C LEU A 291 8.17 -17.02 -12.66
N TYR A 292 8.64 -15.83 -12.97
CA TYR A 292 9.96 -15.36 -12.56
C TYR A 292 9.87 -14.05 -11.76
N LEU A 293 10.67 -13.98 -10.70
CA LEU A 293 10.82 -12.79 -9.86
C LEU A 293 12.30 -12.39 -9.77
N GLY A 294 12.63 -11.13 -10.04
CA GLY A 294 14.00 -10.62 -9.97
C GLY A 294 14.64 -10.84 -8.60
N GLY A 295 15.86 -11.37 -8.56
CA GLY A 295 16.58 -11.74 -7.33
C GLY A 295 16.14 -13.08 -6.69
N MET A 296 15.11 -13.73 -7.25
CA MET A 296 14.55 -14.99 -6.74
C MET A 296 14.65 -16.15 -7.72
N GLY A 297 14.56 -15.84 -9.02
CA GLY A 297 14.51 -16.85 -10.08
C GLY A 297 13.08 -17.31 -10.37
N CYS A 298 12.95 -18.55 -10.87
CA CYS A 298 11.65 -19.16 -11.11
C CYS A 298 10.97 -19.55 -9.79
N LEU A 299 9.68 -19.24 -9.65
CA LEU A 299 8.90 -19.58 -8.45
C LEU A 299 8.59 -21.08 -8.33
N TRP A 300 8.72 -21.83 -9.42
CA TRP A 300 8.45 -23.28 -9.45
C TRP A 300 9.68 -24.15 -9.21
N GLU A 301 10.87 -23.53 -9.15
CA GLU A 301 12.11 -24.25 -8.89
C GLU A 301 12.22 -24.73 -7.45
N GLU A 302 12.95 -25.83 -7.25
CA GLU A 302 13.26 -26.31 -5.93
C GLU A 302 14.00 -25.24 -5.10
N GLY A 303 13.61 -25.12 -3.84
CA GLY A 303 14.15 -24.11 -2.94
C GLY A 303 13.67 -22.67 -3.18
N ALA A 304 12.69 -22.43 -4.08
CA ALA A 304 12.12 -21.09 -4.29
C ALA A 304 11.63 -20.48 -2.96
N SER A 305 10.87 -21.20 -2.14
CA SER A 305 10.45 -20.69 -0.83
C SER A 305 11.64 -20.37 0.09
N ARG A 306 12.73 -21.15 0.04
CA ARG A 306 13.93 -20.93 0.86
C ARG A 306 14.64 -19.64 0.48
N ARG A 307 14.84 -19.43 -0.83
CA ARG A 307 15.41 -18.18 -1.35
C ARG A 307 14.54 -16.98 -0.96
N LEU A 308 13.22 -17.13 -1.00
CA LEU A 308 12.28 -16.05 -0.70
C LEU A 308 12.40 -15.63 0.75
N ILE A 309 12.33 -16.60 1.68
CA ILE A 309 12.46 -16.30 3.11
C ILE A 309 13.85 -15.75 3.42
N HIS A 310 14.91 -16.27 2.80
CA HIS A 310 16.26 -15.73 2.99
C HIS A 310 16.35 -14.26 2.57
N GLU A 311 15.97 -13.94 1.33
CA GLU A 311 16.05 -12.57 0.80
C GLU A 311 15.09 -11.62 1.55
N SER A 312 13.88 -12.08 1.90
CA SER A 312 12.94 -11.27 2.65
C SER A 312 13.41 -10.97 4.07
N THR A 313 14.01 -11.95 4.77
CA THR A 313 14.48 -11.73 6.14
C THR A 313 15.67 -10.78 6.17
N LYS A 314 16.62 -10.93 5.23
CA LYS A 314 17.71 -9.98 5.02
C LYS A 314 17.21 -8.57 4.70
N THR A 315 16.15 -8.46 3.88
CA THR A 315 15.56 -7.16 3.54
C THR A 315 14.93 -6.50 4.75
N LEU A 316 14.11 -7.25 5.52
CA LEU A 316 13.46 -6.79 6.75
C LEU A 316 14.48 -6.33 7.80
N GLU A 317 15.56 -7.08 8.01
CA GLU A 317 16.64 -6.73 8.94
C GLU A 317 17.31 -5.39 8.60
N GLY A 318 17.28 -5.00 7.32
CA GLY A 318 17.83 -3.73 6.86
C GLY A 318 16.81 -2.60 6.72
N LEU A 319 15.56 -2.74 7.18
CA LEU A 319 14.59 -1.64 7.23
C LEU A 319 14.79 -0.81 8.50
N ASP A 320 14.46 0.49 8.42
CA ASP A 320 14.70 1.47 9.49
C ASP A 320 13.81 1.25 10.74
N TRP A 321 12.74 0.46 10.63
CA TRP A 321 11.74 0.29 11.68
C TRP A 321 12.10 -0.87 12.63
N PRO A 322 12.15 -0.67 13.96
CA PRO A 322 12.52 -1.73 14.91
C PRO A 322 11.68 -3.01 14.82
N LEU A 323 10.39 -2.87 14.47
CA LEU A 323 9.48 -4.00 14.26
C LEU A 323 10.00 -4.95 13.17
N ALA A 324 10.73 -4.46 12.17
CA ALA A 324 11.19 -5.25 11.04
C ALA A 324 12.16 -6.37 11.46
N GLN A 325 13.02 -6.13 12.45
CA GLN A 325 13.92 -7.16 13.00
C GLN A 325 13.13 -8.29 13.67
N ALA A 326 12.14 -7.94 14.48
CA ALA A 326 11.27 -8.93 15.12
C ALA A 326 10.50 -9.75 14.07
N LEU A 327 9.98 -9.10 13.03
CA LEU A 327 9.27 -9.80 11.95
C LEU A 327 10.19 -10.70 11.13
N ALA A 328 11.44 -10.31 10.89
CA ALA A 328 12.42 -11.17 10.21
C ALA A 328 12.67 -12.47 10.99
N LEU A 329 12.86 -12.36 12.31
CA LEU A 329 13.02 -13.53 13.18
C LEU A 329 11.79 -14.43 13.16
N ASN A 330 10.59 -13.85 13.36
CA ASN A 330 9.35 -14.61 13.34
C ASN A 330 9.11 -15.29 11.99
N LEU A 331 9.37 -14.60 10.87
CA LEU A 331 9.23 -15.17 9.54
C LEU A 331 10.12 -16.42 9.34
N ARG A 332 11.37 -16.41 9.84
CA ARG A 332 12.26 -17.58 9.82
C ARG A 332 11.67 -18.75 10.63
N GLU A 333 11.18 -18.49 11.83
CA GLU A 333 10.62 -19.54 12.70
C GLU A 333 9.31 -20.12 12.16
N HIS A 334 8.42 -19.28 11.62
CA HIS A 334 7.20 -19.72 10.96
C HIS A 334 7.47 -20.54 9.69
N TYR A 335 8.55 -20.24 8.98
CA TYR A 335 8.99 -21.03 7.83
C TYR A 335 9.56 -22.40 8.22
N LYS A 336 10.39 -22.47 9.26
CA LYS A 336 10.95 -23.73 9.78
C LYS A 336 9.87 -24.69 10.27
N SER A 337 8.83 -24.15 10.91
CA SER A 337 7.68 -24.91 11.42
C SER A 337 6.63 -25.23 10.34
N TYR A 338 6.86 -24.90 9.07
CA TYR A 338 5.95 -25.25 7.99
C TYR A 338 6.00 -26.77 7.73
N PRO A 339 4.86 -27.50 7.71
CA PRO A 339 4.81 -28.96 7.84
C PRO A 339 5.64 -29.76 6.82
N ASP A 340 5.90 -29.22 5.63
CA ASP A 340 6.67 -29.90 4.58
C ASP A 340 8.20 -29.73 4.74
N LYS A 341 8.69 -28.97 5.73
CA LYS A 341 10.13 -28.74 5.97
C LYS A 341 10.68 -29.44 7.19
N ALA A 342 9.82 -29.95 8.07
CA ALA A 342 10.23 -30.76 9.22
C ALA A 342 10.83 -32.12 8.81
N LEU A 343 10.77 -32.50 7.52
CA LEU A 343 11.27 -33.76 6.97
C LEU A 343 12.60 -33.63 6.22
N GLN A 344 13.22 -32.44 6.16
CA GLN A 344 14.53 -32.22 5.52
C GLN A 344 15.53 -31.57 6.49
N GLY A 345 15.64 -32.16 7.69
CA GLY A 345 16.68 -31.86 8.68
C GLY A 345 17.87 -32.79 8.53
#